data_AF-A0A8G1RD53-F1
#
_entry.id   AF-A0A8G1RD53-F1
#
_cell.length_a   1.000
_cell.length_b   1.000
_cell.length_c   1.000
_cell.angle_alpha   90.00
_cell.angle_beta   90.00
_cell.angle_gamma   90.00
#
_symmetry.space_group_name_H-M   'P 1'
#
loop_
_entity.id
_entity.type
_entity.pdbx_description
1 polymer ?
#
loop_
_entity_poly.entity_id
_entity_poly.type
_entity_poly.pdbx_seq_one_letter_code
_entity_poly.pdbx_strand_id
1 'polypeptide(L)' 'LFFKIKKNSNLCLYINYKNLNKISIKNYYFLFIILEIFDSVSDSKYFLKINIKNIYYQICIKENNK' A
#
# COMPACT_ATOMS: atom_id res chain seq x y z
N LEU A 1 16.57 3.03 11.25
CA LEU A 1 16.03 3.99 10.25
C LEU A 1 17.17 4.38 9.34
N PHE A 2 16.94 4.44 8.03
CA PHE A 2 17.98 4.85 7.06
C PHE A 2 17.38 5.82 6.04
N PHE A 3 18.18 6.72 5.47
CA PHE A 3 17.76 7.54 4.34
C PHE A 3 18.26 6.92 3.03
N LYS A 4 17.39 6.84 2.02
CA LYS A 4 17.74 6.38 0.68
C LYS A 4 17.57 7.53 -0.32
N ILE A 5 18.57 7.70 -1.19
CA ILE A 5 18.50 8.66 -2.30
C ILE A 5 17.58 8.09 -3.39
N LYS A 6 16.60 8.89 -3.82
CA LYS A 6 15.75 8.61 -4.98
C LYS A 6 16.43 9.06 -6.28
N LYS A 7 15.92 8.58 -7.41
CA LYS A 7 16.36 9.02 -8.76
C LYS A 7 16.27 10.54 -8.95
N ASN A 8 15.30 11.19 -8.31
CA ASN A 8 15.10 12.64 -8.37
C ASN A 8 15.95 13.40 -7.34
N SER A 9 17.12 12.87 -6.96
CA SER A 9 18.04 13.36 -5.90
C SER A 9 17.47 13.61 -4.50
N ASN A 10 16.16 13.43 -4.30
CA ASN A 10 15.52 13.57 -2.98
C ASN A 10 15.87 12.42 -2.03
N LEU A 11 16.06 12.74 -0.76
CA LEU A 11 16.19 11.77 0.32
C LEU A 11 14.81 11.23 0.73
N CYS A 12 14.74 9.94 1.02
CA CYS A 12 13.54 9.30 1.53
C CYS A 12 13.85 8.49 2.78
N LEU A 13 13.07 8.73 3.82
CA LEU A 13 13.13 7.99 5.06
C LEU A 13 12.65 6.56 4.81
N TYR A 14 13.54 5.61 5.05
CA TYR A 14 13.27 4.18 4.94
C TYR A 14 13.25 3.55 6.34
N ILE A 15 12.07 3.06 6.71
CA ILE A 15 11.86 2.31 7.95
C ILE A 15 11.90 0.83 7.59
N ASN A 16 12.80 0.08 8.25
CA ASN A 16 12.93 -1.36 8.02
C ASN A 16 11.88 -2.13 8.84
N TYR A 17 10.74 -2.43 8.22
CA TYR A 17 9.65 -3.19 8.86
C TYR A 17 9.87 -4.71 8.88
N LYS A 18 11.02 -5.25 8.45
CA LYS A 18 11.21 -6.70 8.33
C LYS A 18 10.91 -7.49 9.62
N ASN A 19 11.34 -7.00 10.78
CA ASN A 19 11.09 -7.68 12.06
C ASN A 19 9.62 -7.54 12.48
N LEU A 20 9.02 -6.37 12.26
CA LEU A 20 7.60 -6.13 12.55
C LEU A 20 6.68 -6.98 11.67
N ASN A 21 6.97 -7.08 10.37
CA ASN A 21 6.19 -7.88 9.42
C ASN A 21 6.22 -9.39 9.71
N LYS A 22 7.20 -9.87 10.48
CA LYS A 22 7.27 -11.28 10.91
C LYS A 22 6.29 -11.57 12.05
N ILE A 23 6.04 -10.58 12.90
CA ILE A 23 5.18 -10.72 14.10
C ILE A 23 3.74 -10.32 13.77
N SER A 24 3.53 -9.43 12.79
CA SER A 24 2.19 -9.03 12.35
C SER A 24 1.42 -10.20 11.72
N ILE A 25 0.16 -10.38 12.13
CA ILE A 25 -0.78 -11.28 11.45
C ILE A 25 -1.00 -10.75 10.04
N LYS A 26 -0.71 -11.58 9.04
CA LYS A 26 -0.88 -11.22 7.63
C LYS A 26 -2.35 -11.25 7.25
N ASN A 27 -2.86 -10.11 6.80
CA ASN A 27 -4.21 -10.01 6.27
C ASN A 27 -4.20 -10.30 4.76
N TYR A 28 -4.49 -11.53 4.35
CA TYR A 28 -4.35 -12.03 2.97
C TYR A 28 -5.48 -11.60 2.01
N TYR A 29 -6.00 -10.39 2.16
CA TYR A 29 -7.19 -9.96 1.42
C TYR A 29 -6.94 -9.55 -0.04
N PHE A 30 -5.68 -9.35 -0.46
CA PHE A 30 -5.42 -8.57 -1.68
C PHE A 30 -5.57 -9.32 -3.00
N LEU A 31 -5.25 -10.61 -3.10
CA LEU A 31 -5.12 -11.22 -4.43
C LEU A 31 -6.49 -11.56 -5.05
N PHE A 32 -7.40 -12.10 -4.25
CA PHE A 32 -8.73 -12.51 -4.71
C PHE A 32 -9.60 -11.30 -5.09
N ILE A 33 -9.61 -10.26 -4.26
CA ILE A 33 -10.35 -9.01 -4.49
C ILE A 33 -9.90 -8.31 -5.78
N ILE A 34 -8.59 -8.36 -6.09
CA ILE A 34 -8.09 -7.77 -7.33
C ILE A 34 -8.67 -8.49 -8.55
N LEU A 35 -8.72 -9.83 -8.54
CA LEU A 35 -9.26 -10.61 -9.65
C LEU A 35 -10.75 -10.33 -9.85
N GLU A 36 -11.54 -10.35 -8.77
CA GLU A 36 -12.98 -10.03 -8.84
C GLU A 36 -13.24 -8.62 -9.37
N ILE A 37 -12.43 -7.63 -8.96
CA ILE A 37 -12.54 -6.26 -9.49
C ILE A 37 -12.23 -6.27 -11.00
N PHE A 38 -11.19 -6.99 -11.45
CA PHE A 38 -10.88 -7.05 -12.88
C PHE A 38 -12.00 -7.70 -13.69
N ASP A 39 -12.59 -8.79 -13.20
CA ASP A 39 -13.72 -9.46 -13.84
C ASP A 39 -14.94 -8.52 -13.92
N SER A 40 -15.19 -7.73 -12.88
CA SER A 40 -16.33 -6.80 -12.87
C SER A 40 -16.21 -5.63 -13.86
N VAL A 41 -14.98 -5.30 -14.27
CA VAL A 41 -14.70 -4.14 -15.13
C VAL A 41 -14.29 -4.58 -16.54
N SER A 42 -14.15 -5.90 -16.81
CA SER A 42 -13.73 -6.44 -18.12
C SER A 42 -14.65 -6.05 -19.28
N ASP A 43 -15.96 -5.93 -19.01
CA ASP A 43 -16.98 -5.66 -20.03
C ASP A 43 -17.28 -4.15 -20.17
N SER A 44 -16.56 -3.30 -19.44
CA SER A 44 -16.79 -1.86 -19.47
C SER A 44 -16.09 -1.20 -20.67
N LYS A 45 -16.76 -0.22 -21.29
CA LYS A 45 -16.22 0.51 -22.45
C LYS A 45 -15.32 1.69 -22.09
N TYR A 46 -15.48 2.23 -20.88
CA TYR A 46 -14.77 3.42 -20.42
C TYR A 46 -14.28 3.21 -18.99
N PHE A 47 -13.02 3.56 -18.74
CA PHE A 47 -12.37 3.35 -17.46
C PHE A 47 -11.87 4.68 -16.89
N LEU A 48 -11.97 4.84 -15.58
CA LEU A 48 -11.44 5.98 -14.85
C LEU A 48 -10.37 5.49 -13.87
N LYS A 49 -9.14 5.99 -14.02
CA LYS A 49 -8.02 5.67 -13.13
C LYS A 49 -7.78 6.81 -12.16
N ILE A 50 -8.17 6.62 -10.90
CA ILE A 50 -7.89 7.57 -9.82
C ILE A 50 -6.55 7.21 -9.19
N ASN A 51 -5.66 8.20 -9.06
CA ASN A 51 -4.41 8.05 -8.32
C ASN A 51 -4.48 8.88 -7.04
N ILE A 52 -4.69 8.24 -5.90
CA ILE A 52 -4.67 8.91 -4.60
C ILE A 52 -3.22 8.97 -4.13
N LYS A 53 -2.66 10.18 -4.07
CA LYS A 53 -1.30 10.38 -3.55
C LYS A 53 -1.31 10.30 -2.03
N ASN A 54 -0.28 9.70 -1.44
CA ASN A 54 -0.05 9.68 0.01
C ASN A 54 -1.14 8.96 0.85
N ILE A 55 -1.90 8.01 0.26
CA ILE A 55 -2.96 7.24 0.96
C ILE A 55 -2.52 6.74 2.33
N TYR A 56 -1.34 6.14 2.41
CA TYR A 56 -0.82 5.55 3.65
C TYR A 56 -0.69 6.57 4.79
N TYR A 57 -0.46 7.84 4.48
CA TYR A 57 -0.38 8.91 5.48
C TYR A 57 -1.75 9.46 5.88
N GLN A 58 -2.78 9.20 5.09
CA GLN A 58 -4.17 9.60 5.38
C GLN A 58 -4.92 8.55 6.20
N ILE A 59 -4.45 7.30 6.23
CA ILE A 59 -5.07 6.21 6.99
C ILE A 59 -4.59 6.26 8.44
N CYS A 60 -5.51 6.45 9.38
CA CYS A 60 -5.21 6.41 10.81
C CYS A 60 -4.85 4.99 11.26
N ILE A 61 -3.77 4.87 12.03
CA ILE A 61 -3.39 3.62 12.71
C ILE A 61 -4.13 3.58 14.04
N LYS A 62 -4.75 2.44 14.37
CA LYS A 62 -5.40 2.24 15.68
C LYS A 62 -4.36 2.31 16.80
N GLU A 63 -4.69 3.00 17.89
CA GLU A 63 -3.79 3.19 19.04
C GLU A 63 -3.49 1.90 19.82
N ASN A 64 -4.39 0.91 19.77
CA ASN A 64 -4.30 -0.32 20.57
C ASN A 64 -3.44 -1.45 19.98
N ASN A 65 -2.27 -1.11 19.42
CA ASN A 65 -1.29 -2.10 18.97
C ASN A 65 -0.03 -2.05 19.87
N LYS A 66 -0.22 -2.18 21.19
CA LYS A 66 0.86 -2.39 22.15
C LYS A 66 1.00 -3.86 22.49
#